data_AF-A0A2Z7BGB2-F1
#
_entry.id   AF-A0A2Z7BGB2-F1
#
_cell.length_a   1.000
_cell.length_b   1.000
_cell.length_c   1.000
_cell.angle_alpha   90.00
_cell.angle_beta   90.00
_cell.angle_gamma   90.00
#
_symmetry.space_group_name_H-M   'P 1'
#
loop_
_entity.id
_entity.type
_entity.pdbx_description
1 polymer ?
#
loop_
_entity_poly.entity_id
_entity_poly.type
_entity_poly.pdbx_seq_one_letter_code
_entity_poly.pdbx_strand_id
1 'polypeptide(L)'
;MNPPVFNGDESSEDADSWLHSVIHLFDRAQYDDDLRLRLVTLFLRKSAERWWRGTSSTLLETGVGITWDSFYQVFRQEYVPDSYVAAREREFEFLEQGSLSVREYARKFFALLAYFPHVAGRERAKSTRFV
;
A
#
# COMPACT_ATOMS: atom_id res chain seq x y z
N MET A 1 -17.98 12.48 -5.92
CA MET A 1 -16.74 11.71 -5.71
C MET A 1 -15.66 12.39 -6.54
N ASN A 2 -14.67 13.02 -5.92
CA ASN A 2 -13.48 13.44 -6.66
C ASN A 2 -12.61 12.17 -6.80
N PRO A 3 -12.21 11.76 -8.01
CA PRO A 3 -11.37 10.57 -8.16
C PRO A 3 -10.08 10.76 -7.35
N PRO A 4 -9.61 9.72 -6.63
CA PRO A 4 -8.30 9.80 -5.99
C PRO A 4 -7.25 10.04 -7.07
N VAL A 5 -6.37 11.01 -6.90
CA VAL A 5 -5.31 11.35 -7.85
C VAL A 5 -3.96 11.09 -7.20
N PHE A 6 -3.03 10.51 -7.96
CA PHE A 6 -1.65 10.29 -7.54
C PHE A 6 -0.69 10.92 -8.53
N ASN A 7 0.15 11.83 -8.06
CA ASN A 7 1.05 12.61 -8.91
C ASN A 7 2.42 11.95 -9.09
N GLY A 8 2.82 11.09 -8.16
CA GLY A 8 4.12 10.43 -8.11
C GLY A 8 5.22 11.26 -7.44
N ASP A 9 4.87 12.30 -6.68
CA ASP A 9 5.78 13.09 -5.83
C ASP A 9 5.43 12.96 -4.33
N GLU A 10 4.40 12.17 -4.02
CA GLU A 10 3.97 11.84 -2.68
C GLU A 10 5.04 11.02 -1.92
N SER A 11 5.02 11.12 -0.59
CA SER A 11 5.86 10.29 0.28
C SER A 11 5.46 8.81 0.18
N SER A 12 6.34 7.88 0.59
CA SER A 12 5.97 6.46 0.61
C SER A 12 4.78 6.15 1.52
N GLU A 13 4.56 6.94 2.58
CA GLU A 13 3.38 6.82 3.43
C GLU A 13 2.10 7.26 2.72
N ASP A 14 2.16 8.37 2.00
CA ASP A 14 1.02 8.89 1.23
C ASP A 14 0.72 7.98 0.02
N ALA A 15 1.75 7.42 -0.62
CA ALA A 15 1.59 6.46 -1.71
C ALA A 15 0.95 5.15 -1.24
N ASP A 16 1.38 4.60 -0.11
CA ASP A 16 0.76 3.42 0.50
C ASP A 16 -0.70 3.70 0.89
N SER A 17 -0.95 4.83 1.53
CA SER A 17 -2.30 5.26 1.93
C SER A 17 -3.23 5.45 0.73
N TRP A 18 -2.71 6.02 -0.36
CA TRP A 18 -3.44 6.18 -1.61
C TRP A 18 -3.78 4.82 -2.22
N LEU A 19 -2.81 3.91 -2.32
CA LEU A 19 -3.01 2.57 -2.89
C LEU A 19 -4.05 1.78 -2.09
N HIS A 20 -3.95 1.78 -0.75
CA HIS A 20 -4.94 1.16 0.13
C HIS A 20 -6.34 1.75 -0.04
N SER A 21 -6.45 3.07 -0.19
CA SER A 21 -7.73 3.74 -0.41
C SER A 21 -8.39 3.34 -1.74
N VAL A 22 -7.59 3.22 -2.80
CA VAL A 22 -8.04 2.77 -4.13
C VAL A 22 -8.47 1.30 -4.10
N ILE A 23 -7.69 0.43 -3.47
CA ILE A 23 -8.02 -1.00 -3.32
C ILE A 23 -9.33 -1.17 -2.56
N HIS A 24 -9.46 -0.51 -1.42
CA HIS A 24 -10.69 -0.60 -0.61
C HIS A 24 -11.91 -0.08 -1.37
N LEU A 25 -11.77 0.96 -2.19
CA LEU A 25 -12.83 1.43 -3.09
C LEU A 25 -13.23 0.35 -4.10
N PHE A 26 -12.24 -0.26 -4.76
CA PHE A 26 -12.47 -1.31 -5.78
C PHE A 26 -13.11 -2.56 -5.19
N ASP A 27 -12.69 -2.97 -4.00
CA ASP A 27 -13.26 -4.10 -3.27
C ASP A 27 -14.72 -3.84 -2.86
N ARG A 28 -15.01 -2.65 -2.31
CA ARG A 28 -16.38 -2.25 -1.97
C ARG A 28 -17.31 -2.22 -3.17
N ALA A 29 -16.79 -1.77 -4.32
CA ALA A 29 -17.55 -1.65 -5.55
C ALA A 29 -17.57 -2.95 -6.37
N GLN A 30 -16.86 -3.99 -5.92
CA GLN A 30 -16.74 -5.30 -6.59
C GLN A 30 -16.27 -5.21 -8.04
N TYR A 31 -15.30 -4.34 -8.30
CA TYR A 31 -14.70 -4.22 -9.62
C TYR A 31 -13.81 -5.42 -9.94
N ASP A 32 -13.91 -5.93 -11.16
CA ASP A 32 -12.98 -6.91 -11.72
C ASP A 32 -11.60 -6.29 -12.00
N ASP A 33 -10.58 -7.13 -12.13
CA ASP A 33 -9.18 -6.71 -12.26
C ASP A 33 -8.90 -5.85 -13.51
N ASP A 34 -9.61 -6.12 -14.62
CA ASP A 34 -9.47 -5.33 -15.85
C ASP A 34 -10.00 -3.90 -15.63
N LEU A 35 -11.14 -3.77 -14.96
CA LEU A 35 -11.70 -2.48 -14.59
C LEU A 35 -10.84 -1.75 -13.55
N ARG A 36 -10.32 -2.47 -12.55
CA ARG A 36 -9.37 -1.91 -11.55
C ARG A 36 -8.15 -1.30 -12.22
N LEU A 37 -7.53 -2.04 -13.14
CA LEU A 37 -6.36 -1.61 -13.90
C LEU A 37 -6.68 -0.36 -14.76
N ARG A 38 -7.81 -0.37 -15.48
CA ARG A 38 -8.22 0.82 -16.26
C ARG A 38 -8.46 2.04 -15.37
N LEU A 39 -9.08 1.88 -14.22
CA LEU A 39 -9.38 2.99 -13.31
C LEU A 39 -8.14 3.52 -12.61
N VAL A 40 -7.26 2.65 -12.11
CA VAL A 40 -6.07 3.09 -11.37
C VAL A 40 -5.12 3.87 -12.27
N THR A 41 -4.99 3.47 -13.54
CA THR A 41 -4.18 4.19 -14.53
C THR A 41 -4.77 5.56 -14.86
N LEU A 42 -6.10 5.70 -14.83
CA LEU A 42 -6.79 6.99 -14.93
C LEU A 42 -6.62 7.87 -13.68
N PHE A 43 -6.10 7.36 -12.57
CA PHE A 43 -5.83 8.15 -11.36
C PHE A 43 -4.39 8.68 -11.30
N LEU A 44 -3.48 8.16 -12.13
CA LEU A 44 -2.10 8.61 -12.19
C LEU A 44 -1.98 9.92 -12.99
N ARG A 45 -1.21 10.87 -12.48
CA ARG A 45 -0.93 12.17 -13.14
C ARG A 45 0.55 12.47 -13.09
N LYS A 46 0.99 13.47 -13.85
CA LYS A 46 2.34 14.07 -13.77
C LYS A 46 3.49 13.03 -13.86
N SER A 47 4.27 12.84 -12.79
CA SER A 47 5.39 11.88 -12.77
C SER A 47 4.88 10.45 -12.75
N ALA A 48 3.82 10.14 -12.01
CA ALA A 48 3.25 8.79 -11.95
C ALA A 48 2.73 8.32 -13.31
N GLU A 49 2.08 9.19 -14.08
CA GLU A 49 1.63 8.85 -15.43
C GLU A 49 2.80 8.54 -16.37
N ARG A 50 3.88 9.34 -16.29
CA ARG A 50 5.10 9.13 -17.09
C ARG A 50 5.83 7.84 -16.69
N TRP A 51 5.93 7.58 -15.40
CA TRP A 51 6.47 6.35 -14.84
C TRP A 51 5.70 5.14 -15.36
N TRP A 52 4.36 5.12 -15.20
CA TRP A 52 3.55 3.98 -15.60
C TRP A 52 3.68 3.67 -17.10
N ARG A 53 3.72 4.70 -17.95
CA ARG A 53 3.95 4.51 -19.39
C ARG A 53 5.28 3.80 -19.66
N GLY A 54 6.37 4.22 -19.01
CA GLY A 54 7.68 3.56 -19.16
C GLY A 54 7.67 2.14 -18.63
N THR A 55 7.20 1.95 -17.40
CA THR A 55 7.15 0.64 -16.73
C THR A 55 6.27 -0.36 -17.49
N SER A 56 5.11 0.07 -18.00
CA SER A 56 4.24 -0.78 -18.81
C SER A 56 4.90 -1.24 -20.12
N SER A 57 5.75 -0.41 -20.75
CA SER A 57 6.54 -0.82 -21.93
C SER A 57 7.52 -1.91 -21.54
N THR A 58 8.28 -1.71 -20.45
CA THR A 58 9.24 -2.70 -19.94
C THR A 58 8.57 -4.02 -19.56
N LEU A 59 7.40 -3.98 -18.94
CA LEU A 59 6.64 -5.19 -18.59
C LEU A 59 6.31 -6.00 -19.86
N LEU A 60 5.78 -5.35 -20.90
CA LEU A 60 5.47 -6.01 -22.17
C LEU A 60 6.73 -6.56 -22.86
N GLU A 61 7.83 -5.80 -22.87
CA GLU A 61 9.11 -6.22 -23.47
C GLU A 61 9.72 -7.44 -22.77
N THR A 62 9.51 -7.56 -21.45
CA THR A 62 9.97 -8.69 -20.65
C THR A 62 8.99 -9.88 -20.63
N GLY A 63 7.89 -9.78 -21.37
CA GLY A 63 6.86 -10.81 -21.46
C GLY A 63 5.93 -10.88 -20.24
N VAL A 64 5.98 -9.89 -19.34
CA VAL A 64 5.06 -9.77 -18.22
C VAL A 64 3.77 -9.10 -18.69
N GLY A 65 2.63 -9.77 -18.48
CA GLY A 65 1.32 -9.22 -18.82
C GLY A 65 1.00 -7.95 -18.03
N ILE A 66 0.26 -7.04 -18.66
CA ILE A 66 -0.29 -5.85 -17.98
C ILE A 66 -1.60 -6.26 -17.30
N THR A 67 -1.52 -6.54 -16.00
CA THR A 67 -2.64 -6.97 -15.15
C THR A 67 -2.70 -6.08 -13.91
N TRP A 68 -3.78 -6.19 -13.14
CA TRP A 68 -3.87 -5.54 -11.83
C TRP A 68 -2.71 -5.96 -10.91
N ASP A 69 -2.38 -7.25 -10.88
CA ASP A 69 -1.26 -7.76 -10.06
C ASP A 69 0.08 -7.17 -10.48
N SER A 70 0.40 -7.12 -11.78
CA SER A 70 1.68 -6.57 -12.21
C SER A 70 1.77 -5.08 -11.92
N PHE A 71 0.67 -4.33 -12.10
CA PHE A 71 0.57 -2.93 -11.66
C PHE A 71 0.84 -2.79 -10.15
N TYR A 72 0.16 -3.57 -9.31
CA TYR A 72 0.30 -3.50 -7.86
C TYR A 72 1.75 -3.75 -7.42
N GLN A 73 2.40 -4.77 -7.99
CA GLN A 73 3.78 -5.10 -7.67
C GLN A 73 4.74 -3.98 -8.05
N VAL A 74 4.70 -3.50 -9.29
CA VAL A 74 5.64 -2.44 -9.73
C VAL A 74 5.37 -1.10 -9.05
N PHE A 75 4.11 -0.78 -8.73
CA PHE A 75 3.77 0.42 -7.96
C PHE A 75 4.39 0.37 -6.58
N ARG A 76 4.27 -0.75 -5.87
CA ARG A 76 4.88 -0.89 -4.54
C ARG A 76 6.40 -0.82 -4.61
N GLN A 77 7.02 -1.46 -5.59
CA GLN A 77 8.48 -1.38 -5.77
C GLN A 77 8.97 0.06 -5.98
N GLU A 78 8.23 0.87 -6.75
CA GLU A 78 8.60 2.25 -7.04
C GLU A 78 8.33 3.18 -5.83
N TYR A 79 7.12 3.16 -5.29
CA TYR A 79 6.65 4.20 -4.37
C TYR A 79 6.63 3.77 -2.90
N VAL A 80 6.63 2.47 -2.62
CA VAL A 80 6.61 1.88 -1.27
C VAL A 80 7.79 0.91 -1.11
N PRO A 81 9.05 1.40 -1.21
CA PRO A 81 10.23 0.55 -1.28
C PRO A 81 10.38 -0.32 -0.03
N ASP A 82 11.06 -1.45 -0.17
CA ASP A 82 11.30 -2.40 0.94
C ASP A 82 11.97 -1.73 2.15
N SER A 83 12.77 -0.68 1.95
CA SER A 83 13.37 0.09 3.04
C SER A 83 12.33 0.82 3.91
N TYR A 84 11.27 1.35 3.29
CA TYR A 84 10.14 1.95 3.99
C TYR A 84 9.37 0.88 4.76
N VAL A 85 9.09 -0.26 4.12
CA VAL A 85 8.40 -1.39 4.75
C VAL A 85 9.21 -1.90 5.95
N ALA A 86 10.50 -2.18 5.77
CA ALA A 86 11.39 -2.64 6.84
C ALA A 86 11.49 -1.63 8.01
N ALA A 87 11.44 -0.33 7.72
CA ALA A 87 11.39 0.69 8.77
C ALA A 87 10.09 0.61 9.58
N ARG A 88 8.94 0.39 8.94
CA ARG A 88 7.65 0.15 9.63
C ARG A 88 7.65 -1.16 10.40
N GLU A 89 8.28 -2.20 9.85
CA GLU A 89 8.41 -3.48 10.55
C GLU A 89 9.21 -3.34 11.85
N ARG A 90 10.34 -2.63 11.78
CA ARG A 90 11.16 -2.31 12.96
C ARG A 90 10.40 -1.44 13.95
N GLU A 91 9.67 -0.45 13.47
CA GLU A 91 8.85 0.42 14.33
C GLU A 91 7.82 -0.38 15.14
N PHE A 92 7.24 -1.42 14.55
CA PHE A 92 6.29 -2.32 15.22
C PHE A 92 6.96 -3.26 16.23
N GLU A 93 8.13 -3.81 15.89
CA GLU A 93 8.90 -4.68 16.78
C GLU A 93 9.18 -3.97 18.11
N PHE A 94 9.61 -2.71 18.03
CA PHE A 94 9.89 -1.86 19.18
C PHE A 94 8.71 -0.98 19.63
N LEU A 95 7.49 -1.27 19.16
CA LEU A 95 6.31 -0.49 19.55
C LEU A 95 5.92 -0.81 21.01
N GLU A 96 6.20 0.14 21.89
CA GLU A 96 5.76 0.17 23.29
C GLU A 96 4.72 1.27 23.49
N GLN A 97 3.82 1.10 24.46
CA GLN A 97 2.85 2.15 24.79
C GLN A 97 3.55 3.42 25.29
N GLY A 98 4.52 3.27 26.20
CA GLY A 98 5.25 4.40 26.78
C GLY A 98 4.30 5.45 27.36
N SER A 99 4.42 6.69 26.87
CA SER A 99 3.55 7.82 27.23
C SER A 99 2.28 7.95 26.39
N LEU A 100 2.07 7.08 25.40
CA LEU A 100 0.86 7.11 24.56
C LEU A 100 -0.36 6.68 25.38
N SER A 101 -1.50 7.30 25.10
CA SER A 101 -2.77 6.75 25.56
C SER A 101 -3.02 5.39 24.92
N VAL A 102 -3.83 4.54 25.57
CA VAL A 102 -4.24 3.24 25.03
C VAL A 102 -4.83 3.38 23.62
N ARG A 103 -5.57 4.46 23.35
CA ARG A 103 -6.16 4.73 22.04
C ARG A 103 -5.10 5.05 20.98
N GLU A 104 -4.10 5.86 21.31
CA GLU A 104 -3.02 6.23 20.38
C GLU A 104 -2.13 5.02 20.07
N TYR A 105 -1.78 4.25 21.11
CA TYR A 105 -1.07 2.99 20.95
C TYR A 105 -1.83 2.03 20.04
N ALA A 106 -3.12 1.80 20.29
CA ALA A 106 -3.93 0.91 19.47
C ALA A 106 -3.99 1.36 18.00
N ARG A 107 -4.18 2.67 17.74
CA ARG A 107 -4.16 3.20 16.36
C ARG A 107 -2.83 2.93 15.67
N LYS A 108 -1.71 3.17 16.37
CA LYS A 108 -0.37 2.95 15.85
C LYS A 108 -0.09 1.46 15.60
N PHE A 109 -0.51 0.61 16.53
CA PHE A 109 -0.42 -0.85 16.41
C PHE A 109 -1.16 -1.36 15.18
N PHE A 110 -2.42 -0.97 14.97
CA PHE A 110 -3.20 -1.43 13.81
C PHE A 110 -2.69 -0.89 12.48
N ALA A 111 -2.21 0.37 12.46
CA ALA A 111 -1.60 0.94 11.27
C ALA A 111 -0.34 0.17 10.86
N LEU A 112 0.51 -0.19 11.82
CA LEU A 112 1.72 -0.96 11.57
C LEU A 112 1.43 -2.43 11.23
N LEU A 113 0.37 -3.03 11.81
CA LEU A 113 -0.02 -4.41 11.51
C LEU A 113 -0.36 -4.65 10.03
N ALA A 114 -0.84 -3.61 9.31
CA ALA A 114 -1.17 -3.68 7.88
C ALA A 114 0.03 -4.03 6.99
N TYR A 115 1.26 -3.78 7.45
CA TYR A 115 2.49 -4.08 6.72
C TYR A 115 2.94 -5.54 6.85
N PHE A 116 2.23 -6.36 7.63
CA PHE A 116 2.62 -7.73 7.94
C PHE A 116 1.60 -8.78 7.45
N PRO A 117 1.66 -9.23 6.19
CA PRO A 117 0.83 -10.34 5.70
C PRO A 117 0.95 -11.61 6.55
N HIS A 118 2.13 -11.85 7.15
CA HIS A 118 2.45 -13.05 7.92
C HIS A 118 2.08 -12.99 9.42
N VAL A 119 1.76 -11.81 9.97
CA VAL A 119 1.38 -11.64 11.39
C VAL A 119 -0.13 -11.68 11.57
N ALA A 120 -0.92 -11.31 10.55
CA ALA A 120 -2.38 -11.44 10.55
C ALA A 120 -2.86 -12.89 10.79
N GLY A 121 -2.08 -13.90 10.37
CA GLY A 121 -2.35 -15.32 10.64
C GLY A 121 -1.86 -15.85 11.99
N ARG A 122 -1.07 -15.07 12.74
CA ARG A 122 -0.62 -15.45 14.10
C ARG A 122 -1.37 -14.60 15.13
N GLU A 123 -2.64 -14.97 15.33
CA GLU A 123 -3.49 -14.68 16.49
C GLU A 123 -2.88 -15.21 17.82
N ARG A 124 -1.59 -14.91 18.09
CA ARG A 124 -0.92 -15.20 19.37
C ARG A 124 -0.17 -14.00 19.94
N ALA A 125 -0.07 -12.88 19.22
CA ALA A 125 0.45 -11.62 19.76
C ALA A 125 -0.63 -10.65 20.27
N LYS A 126 -1.93 -11.02 20.16
CA LYS A 126 -3.05 -10.16 20.56
C LYS A 126 -3.27 -10.07 22.08
N SER A 127 -2.69 -10.97 22.88
CA SER A 127 -2.99 -11.07 24.32
C SER A 127 -1.85 -10.75 25.28
N THR A 128 -0.66 -10.36 24.81
CA THR A 128 0.50 -10.13 25.70
C THR A 128 0.98 -8.68 25.74
N ARG A 129 0.40 -7.78 24.94
CA ARG A 129 0.86 -6.38 24.84
C ARG A 129 -0.13 -5.32 25.33
N PHE A 130 -1.32 -5.76 25.77
CA PHE A 130 -2.23 -4.95 26.56
C PHE A 130 -2.06 -5.37 28.04
N VAL A 131 -1.07 -4.80 28.72
CA VAL A 131 -0.96 -4.85 30.18
C VAL A 131 -1.04 -3.42 30.69
#